data_AF-A0A5K1DNK8-F1
#
_entry.id   AF-A0A5K1DNK8-F1
#
_cell.length_a   1.000
_cell.length_b   1.000
_cell.length_c   1.000
_cell.angle_alpha   90.00
_cell.angle_beta   90.00
_cell.angle_gamma   90.00
#
_symmetry.space_group_name_H-M   'P 1'
#
loop_
_entity.id
_entity.type
_entity.pdbx_description
1 polymer ?
#
loop_
_entity_poly.entity_id
_entity_poly.type
_entity_poly.pdbx_seq_one_letter_code
_entity_poly.pdbx_strand_id
1 'polypeptide(L)' 'DGIDAIEDVIYHVETYDVTTIRASTPMFLMARKIKALGVKMVISGEGSDEIFGGYLYFHKAPNKEEFQRETCHK' A
#
# COMPACT_ATOMS: atom_id res chain seq x y z
N ASP A 1 -14.65 -5.34 -14.32
CA ASP A 1 -13.20 -5.04 -14.19
C ASP A 1 -12.66 -5.24 -12.78
N GLY A 2 -13.05 -4.42 -11.79
CA GLY A 2 -12.45 -4.48 -10.45
C GLY A 2 -12.72 -5.80 -9.71
N ILE A 3 -13.97 -6.27 -9.73
CA ILE A 3 -14.36 -7.54 -9.09
C ILE A 3 -13.77 -8.74 -9.84
N ASP A 4 -13.78 -8.70 -11.18
CA ASP A 4 -13.26 -9.78 -12.01
C ASP A 4 -11.75 -9.95 -11.87
N ALA A 5 -11.02 -8.89 -11.48
CA ALA A 5 -9.58 -8.93 -11.26
C ALA A 5 -9.17 -9.48 -9.87
N ILE A 6 -10.12 -9.80 -8.98
CA ILE A 6 -9.79 -10.20 -7.61
C ILE A 6 -8.98 -11.50 -7.57
N GLU A 7 -9.34 -12.50 -8.37
CA GLU A 7 -8.62 -13.78 -8.42
C GLU A 7 -7.18 -13.59 -8.91
N ASP A 8 -6.99 -12.82 -9.98
CA ASP A 8 -5.67 -12.45 -10.49
C ASP A 8 -4.86 -11.69 -9.42
N VAL A 9 -5.48 -10.75 -8.71
CA VAL A 9 -4.81 -9.95 -7.68
C VAL A 9 -4.36 -10.84 -6.51
N ILE A 10 -5.22 -11.75 -6.03
CA ILE A 10 -4.87 -12.69 -4.97
C ILE A 10 -3.69 -13.56 -5.42
N TYR A 11 -3.72 -14.04 -6.67
CA TYR A 11 -2.62 -14.81 -7.23
C TYR A 11 -1.29 -14.04 -7.25
N HIS A 12 -1.30 -12.75 -7.64
CA HIS A 12 -0.06 -11.95 -7.74
C HIS A 12 0.48 -11.47 -6.40
N VAL A 13 -0.38 -11.25 -5.40
CA VAL A 13 0.02 -10.72 -4.08
C VAL A 13 0.19 -11.83 -3.04
N GLU A 14 -0.27 -13.05 -3.34
CA GLU A 14 -0.07 -14.25 -2.53
C GLU A 14 -0.55 -14.11 -1.07
N THR A 15 -1.60 -13.31 -0.85
CA THR A 15 -2.17 -13.06 0.47
C THR A 15 -3.70 -13.02 0.44
N TYR A 16 -4.30 -13.33 1.59
CA TYR A 16 -5.73 -13.23 1.84
C TYR A 16 -6.10 -12.00 2.69
N ASP A 17 -5.13 -11.18 3.10
CA ASP A 17 -5.40 -9.99 3.90
C ASP A 17 -6.30 -9.02 3.13
N VAL A 18 -7.42 -8.67 3.75
CA VAL A 18 -8.49 -7.88 3.11
C VAL A 18 -8.01 -6.47 2.80
N THR A 19 -7.18 -5.88 3.67
CA THR A 19 -6.63 -4.53 3.46
C THR A 19 -5.72 -4.53 2.24
N THR A 20 -4.83 -5.52 2.16
CA THR A 20 -3.87 -5.68 1.07
C THR A 20 -4.59 -5.96 -0.26
N ILE A 21 -5.58 -6.84 -0.29
CA ILE A 21 -6.35 -7.12 -1.52
C ILE A 21 -7.05 -5.84 -2.01
N ARG A 22 -7.73 -5.11 -1.11
CA ARG A 22 -8.42 -3.86 -1.45
C ARG A 22 -7.49 -2.79 -2.02
N ALA A 23 -6.29 -2.64 -1.45
CA ALA A 23 -5.30 -1.69 -1.93
C ALA A 23 -4.66 -2.14 -3.26
N SER A 24 -4.38 -3.44 -3.40
CA SER A 24 -3.68 -3.99 -4.56
C SER A 24 -4.54 -4.11 -5.82
N THR A 25 -5.86 -4.30 -5.72
CA THR A 25 -6.74 -4.37 -6.91
C THR A 25 -6.63 -3.13 -7.82
N PRO A 26 -6.78 -1.88 -7.32
CA PRO A 26 -6.60 -0.70 -8.16
C PRO A 26 -5.14 -0.53 -8.63
N MET A 27 -4.14 -0.86 -7.80
CA MET A 27 -2.73 -0.81 -8.21
C MET A 27 -2.43 -1.76 -9.39
N PHE A 28 -2.97 -2.97 -9.35
CA PHE A 28 -2.84 -3.97 -10.41
C PHE A 28 -3.44 -3.47 -11.74
N LEU A 29 -4.66 -2.94 -11.70
CA LEU A 29 -5.32 -2.38 -12.88
C LEU A 29 -4.59 -1.14 -13.44
N MET A 30 -4.07 -0.30 -12.56
CA MET A 30 -3.27 0.87 -12.93
C MET A 30 -1.96 0.44 -13.62
N ALA A 31 -1.23 -0.52 -13.04
CA ALA A 31 0.00 -1.04 -13.62
C ALA A 31 -0.21 -1.61 -15.03
N ARG A 32 -1.32 -2.33 -15.27
CA ARG A 32 -1.69 -2.84 -16.60
C ARG A 32 -1.86 -1.71 -17.61
N LYS A 33 -2.53 -0.61 -17.24
CA LYS A 33 -2.71 0.56 -18.12
C LYS A 33 -1.38 1.28 -18.38
N ILE A 34 -0.57 1.50 -17.35
CA ILE A 34 0.75 2.13 -17.46
C ILE A 34 1.65 1.34 -18.42
N LYS A 35 1.63 0.01 -18.29
CA LYS A 35 2.37 -0.88 -19.19
C LYS A 35 1.87 -0.78 -20.64
N ALA A 36 0.57 -0.71 -20.85
CA ALA A 36 -0.02 -0.54 -22.18
C ALA A 36 0.35 0.81 -22.85
N LEU A 37 0.63 1.84 -22.05
CA LEU A 37 1.16 3.13 -22.52
C LEU A 37 2.67 3.08 -22.83
N GLY A 38 3.34 1.94 -22.66
CA GLY A 38 4.76 1.76 -22.93
C GLY A 38 5.70 2.18 -21.80
N VAL A 39 5.16 2.64 -20.67
CA VAL A 39 5.94 3.00 -19.49
C VAL A 39 6.39 1.74 -18.76
N LYS A 40 7.70 1.65 -18.46
CA LYS A 40 8.31 0.47 -17.84
C LYS A 40 8.70 0.65 -16.37
N MET A 41 8.71 1.88 -15.87
CA MET A 41 9.12 2.22 -14.51
C MET A 41 8.26 3.34 -13.95
N VAL A 42 7.92 3.23 -12.67
CA VAL A 42 7.21 4.24 -11.87
C VAL A 42 7.87 4.33 -10.49
N ILE A 43 7.77 5.49 -9.85
CA ILE A 43 8.18 5.70 -8.46
C ILE A 43 6.91 5.83 -7.63
N SER A 44 6.87 5.16 -6.47
CA SER A 44 5.76 5.23 -5.52
C SER A 44 6.20 5.91 -4.23
N GLY A 45 5.22 6.46 -3.49
CA GLY A 45 5.42 7.09 -2.17
C GLY A 45 5.20 6.16 -0.97
N GLU A 46 5.08 4.85 -1.21
CA GLU A 46 5.01 3.82 -0.15
C GLU A 46 6.13 4.01 0.87
N GLY A 47 5.83 3.81 2.16
CA GLY A 47 6.80 4.00 3.25
C GLY A 47 6.79 5.40 3.89
N SER A 48 6.18 6.40 3.25
CA SER A 48 6.14 7.77 3.80
C SER A 48 5.35 7.84 5.10
N ASP A 49 4.19 7.18 5.16
CA ASP A 49 3.33 7.24 6.34
C ASP A 49 3.95 6.50 7.52
N GLU A 50 4.75 5.47 7.27
CA GLU A 50 5.52 4.73 8.26
C GLU A 50 6.70 5.54 8.81
N ILE A 51 7.39 6.32 7.98
CA ILE A 51 8.57 7.10 8.39
C ILE A 51 8.18 8.42 9.07
N PHE A 52 7.06 9.03 8.66
CA PHE A 52 6.66 10.35 9.17
C PHE A 52 5.45 10.31 10.09
N GLY A 53 4.89 9.12 10.35
CA GLY A 53 3.72 8.97 11.18
C GLY A 53 2.46 9.56 10.55
N GLY A 54 2.26 9.33 9.25
CA GLY A 54 1.18 9.92 8.44
C GLY A 54 -0.20 9.30 8.66
N TYR A 55 -0.27 8.09 9.21
CA TYR A 55 -1.55 7.46 9.52
C TYR A 55 -2.30 8.22 10.63
N LEU A 56 -3.63 8.32 10.48
CA LEU A 56 -4.49 9.07 11.40
C LEU A 56 -4.39 8.60 12.87
N TYR A 57 -3.99 7.35 13.13
CA TYR A 57 -3.84 6.84 14.49
C TYR A 57 -2.65 7.46 15.23
N PHE A 58 -1.66 8.02 14.53
CA PHE A 58 -0.53 8.69 15.16
C PHE A 58 -0.93 9.98 15.91
N HIS A 59 -2.07 10.60 15.58
CA HIS A 59 -2.63 11.69 16.38
C HIS A 59 -3.00 11.28 17.81
N LYS A 60 -3.15 9.98 18.05
CA LYS A 60 -3.45 9.40 19.36
C LYS A 60 -2.21 8.80 20.03
N ALA A 61 -1.01 9.05 19.50
CA ALA A 61 0.21 8.57 20.13
C ALA A 61 0.32 9.13 21.56
N PRO A 62 0.54 8.27 22.58
CA PRO A 62 0.49 8.69 23.98
C PRO A 62 1.64 9.63 24.35
N ASN A 63 2.79 9.52 23.69
CA ASN A 63 3.94 10.41 23.85
C ASN A 63 4.90 10.28 22.64
N LYS A 64 5.96 11.10 22.64
CA LYS A 64 6.97 11.15 21.55
C LYS A 64 7.80 9.86 21.42
N GLU A 65 8.09 9.18 22.53
CA GLU A 65 8.91 7.96 22.54
C GLU A 65 8.16 6.79 21.89
N GLU A 66 6.87 6.64 22.21
CA GLU A 66 5.97 5.64 21.63
C GLU A 66 5.73 5.89 20.14
N PHE A 67 5.56 7.17 19.75
CA PHE A 67 5.50 7.57 18.34
C PHE A 67 6.77 7.17 17.59
N GLN A 68 7.94 7.49 18.13
CA GLN A 68 9.23 7.17 17.50
C GLN A 68 9.50 5.68 17.46
N ARG A 69 9.10 4.91 18.49
CA ARG A 69 9.24 3.45 18.49
C ARG A 69 8.44 2.82 17.35
N GLU A 70 7.19 3.22 17.17
CA GLU A 70 6.31 2.73 16.10
C GLU A 70 6.75 3.15 14.68
N THR A 71 7.42 4.30 14.55
CA THR A 71 7.83 4.89 13.26
C THR A 71 9.22 4.42 12.82
N CYS A 72 10.18 4.35 13.74
CA CYS A 72 11.60 4.15 13.43
C CYS A 72 12.16 2.81 13.90
N HIS A 73 11.56 2.15 14.88
CA HIS A 73 12.09 0.94 15.53
C HIS A 73 11.07 -0.22 15.48
N LYS A 74 10.44 -0.45 14.32
CA LYS A 74 9.60 -1.63 14.05
C LYS A 74 10.42 -2.91 13.94
#